data_AF-A0A7Y8U455-F1
#
_entry.id   AF-A0A7Y8U455-F1
#
_cell.length_a   1.000
_cell.length_b   1.000
_cell.length_c   1.000
_cell.angle_alpha   90.00
_cell.angle_beta   90.00
_cell.angle_gamma   90.00
#
_symmetry.space_group_name_H-M   'P 1'
#
loop_
_entity.id
_entity.type
_entity.pdbx_description
1 polymer ?
#
loop_
_entity_poly.entity_id
_entity_poly.type
_entity_poly.pdbx_seq_one_letter_code
_entity_poly.pdbx_strand_id
1 'polypeptide(L)'
;MADFYPFVVVKSNVPVKKLYYSFRIFNISTNKIVSDSGKKIKEGVKYPLKNNYQTELFTVISSVDSAKDMLIEFTLYKRDGVTFTVVIDKKIITNIVSEFTFDNIKNNKIKYDFVNYMEANGITKVVNGGNKNLVKLNITNKRIFVSTQHPVGDELDPFTKEKIQQGLLSRLKEKYPDQNRTNLCGPAAFFYCVLNANANIYKKIVKDLWEKGETQVNDLKIKPDKDGARTVKNYFDSNDQPLIPAVDWITLGSLRDSANIIFDYTIELGESPTAVSPPGDVLEWFRLIGFKKVIFYHIGENKFKALIETSNYDAKKYFIVLLTSSSILKGQTRHSNVIPTHWVVLDDNIKVAGNLVNSSSLKSQFVSFKAFSWGESFEQNSNLTLDELISYTWGVYIYERGLA
;
A
#
# COMPACT_ATOMS: atom_id res chain seq x y z
N MET A 1 5.62 15.99 21.53
CA MET A 1 6.16 14.61 21.56
C MET A 1 5.38 13.81 22.57
N ALA A 2 5.22 12.51 22.34
CA ALA A 2 4.51 11.57 23.19
C ALA A 2 5.37 10.33 23.42
N ASP A 3 5.10 9.66 24.53
CA ASP A 3 5.78 8.42 24.89
C ASP A 3 4.95 7.21 24.43
N PHE A 4 5.63 6.28 23.76
CA PHE A 4 5.08 5.01 23.32
C PHE A 4 5.86 3.86 23.96
N TYR A 5 5.19 2.74 24.22
CA TYR A 5 5.74 1.60 24.95
C TYR A 5 5.62 0.28 24.18
N PRO A 6 6.17 0.16 22.95
CA PRO A 6 6.11 -1.06 22.16
C PRO A 6 6.67 -2.29 22.88
N PHE A 7 6.02 -3.43 22.64
CA PHE A 7 6.44 -4.75 23.09
C PHE A 7 5.93 -5.83 22.15
N VAL A 8 6.48 -7.05 22.26
CA VAL A 8 6.09 -8.22 21.47
C VAL A 8 5.65 -9.35 22.38
N VAL A 9 4.60 -10.06 21.97
CA VAL A 9 4.09 -11.26 22.67
C VAL A 9 4.44 -12.50 21.86
N VAL A 10 5.07 -13.47 22.53
CA VAL A 10 5.42 -14.78 21.94
C VAL A 10 4.43 -15.82 22.43
N LYS A 11 3.89 -16.63 21.50
CA LYS A 11 3.10 -17.81 21.82
C LYS A 11 3.95 -19.05 21.59
N SER A 12 4.31 -19.72 22.68
CA SER A 12 5.21 -20.88 22.64
C SER A 12 4.89 -21.93 23.69
N ASN A 13 5.23 -23.18 23.39
CA ASN A 13 5.26 -24.30 24.34
C ASN A 13 6.67 -24.58 24.87
N VAL A 14 7.67 -23.81 24.43
CA VAL A 14 9.05 -23.90 24.90
C VAL A 14 9.19 -23.11 26.20
N PRO A 15 9.86 -23.63 27.24
CA PRO A 15 10.02 -22.91 28.50
C PRO A 15 10.62 -21.51 28.31
N VAL A 16 9.94 -20.48 28.81
CA VAL A 16 10.32 -19.06 28.63
C VAL A 16 11.76 -18.75 29.04
N LYS A 17 12.32 -19.45 30.04
CA LYS A 17 13.72 -19.31 30.49
C LYS A 17 14.74 -19.66 29.40
N LYS A 18 14.33 -20.40 28.37
CA LYS A 18 15.14 -20.73 27.20
C LYS A 18 14.98 -19.72 26.06
N LEU A 19 14.04 -18.77 26.15
CA LEU A 19 13.72 -17.87 25.07
C LEU A 19 14.33 -16.48 25.30
N TYR A 20 15.07 -16.04 24.30
CA TYR A 20 15.73 -14.74 24.27
C TYR A 20 15.37 -14.02 22.98
N TYR A 21 15.50 -12.70 22.95
CA TYR A 21 15.14 -11.92 21.79
C TYR A 21 16.15 -10.80 21.53
N SER A 22 16.20 -10.35 20.27
CA SER A 22 16.68 -9.02 19.91
C SER A 22 15.55 -8.23 19.28
N PHE A 23 15.61 -6.92 19.42
CA PHE A 23 14.52 -6.01 19.12
C PHE A 23 15.12 -4.76 18.46
N ARG A 24 14.52 -4.26 17.38
CA ARG A 24 14.91 -2.95 16.82
C ARG A 24 13.68 -2.22 16.30
N ILE A 25 13.69 -0.90 16.42
CA ILE A 25 12.66 -0.04 15.84
C ILE A 25 13.34 0.85 14.80
N PHE A 26 12.75 0.94 13.62
CA PHE A 26 13.21 1.85 12.58
C PHE A 26 12.03 2.64 12.04
N ASN A 27 12.29 3.89 11.66
CA ASN A 27 11.32 4.76 11.05
C ASN A 27 11.44 4.62 9.52
N ILE A 28 10.34 4.26 8.85
CA ILE A 28 10.31 3.98 7.41
C ILE A 28 10.42 5.25 6.56
N SER A 29 9.87 6.38 7.02
CA SER A 29 9.93 7.64 6.27
C SER A 29 11.35 8.23 6.22
N THR A 30 12.16 7.96 7.23
CA THR A 30 13.55 8.46 7.32
C THR A 30 14.61 7.39 7.09
N ASN A 31 14.23 6.12 6.98
CA ASN A 31 15.12 4.96 6.96
C ASN A 31 16.15 4.95 8.13
N LYS A 32 15.77 5.49 9.30
CA LYS A 32 16.65 5.58 10.47
C LYS A 32 16.20 4.63 11.58
N ILE A 33 17.17 3.99 12.22
CA ILE A 33 16.94 3.26 13.46
C ILE A 33 16.60 4.26 14.57
N VAL A 34 15.50 4.01 15.27
CA VAL A 34 15.05 4.81 16.40
C VAL A 34 15.79 4.32 17.64
N SER A 35 16.61 5.17 18.24
CA SER A 35 17.38 4.85 19.44
C SER A 35 16.64 5.23 20.72
N ASP A 36 16.56 4.31 21.69
CA ASP A 36 16.12 4.59 23.05
C ASP A 36 17.19 5.39 23.83
N SER A 37 16.74 6.37 24.62
CA SER A 37 17.54 7.19 25.53
C SER A 37 18.00 6.48 26.82
N GLY A 38 17.49 5.27 27.13
CA GLY A 38 17.74 4.61 28.42
C GLY A 38 18.60 3.34 28.40
N LYS A 39 18.45 2.46 27.41
CA LYS A 39 19.31 1.30 27.19
C LYS A 39 19.43 1.09 25.70
N LYS A 40 20.65 1.15 25.13
CA LYS A 40 20.87 0.94 23.70
C LYS A 40 20.51 -0.51 23.33
N ILE A 41 19.25 -0.73 22.96
CA ILE A 41 18.80 -1.96 22.32
C ILE A 41 19.45 -1.99 20.95
N LYS A 42 20.28 -3.00 20.71
CA LYS A 42 21.01 -3.17 19.45
C LYS A 42 20.68 -4.52 18.85
N GLU A 43 20.72 -4.58 17.53
CA GLU A 43 20.70 -5.84 16.79
C GLU A 43 21.79 -6.79 17.34
N GLY A 44 21.43 -8.06 17.52
CA GLY A 44 22.34 -9.10 18.03
C GLY A 44 22.48 -9.20 19.56
N VAL A 45 22.01 -8.20 20.33
CA VAL A 45 21.97 -8.27 21.80
C VAL A 45 20.74 -9.09 22.23
N LYS A 46 20.97 -10.09 23.09
CA LYS A 46 19.98 -11.11 23.45
C LYS A 46 19.43 -10.85 24.85
N TYR A 47 18.17 -10.45 24.92
CA TYR A 47 17.45 -10.19 26.16
C TYR A 47 16.54 -11.38 26.51
N PRO A 48 16.43 -11.79 27.78
CA PRO A 48 15.48 -12.84 28.17
C PRO A 48 14.04 -12.34 28.05
N LEU A 49 13.12 -13.21 27.64
CA LEU A 49 11.68 -12.89 27.75
C LEU A 49 11.23 -12.85 29.22
N LYS A 50 10.23 -12.00 29.50
CA LYS A 50 9.51 -12.02 30.78
C LYS A 50 8.70 -13.30 30.92
N ASN A 51 8.40 -13.69 32.16
CA ASN A 51 7.68 -14.94 32.48
C ASN A 51 6.33 -15.10 31.75
N ASN A 52 5.71 -14.01 31.31
CA ASN A 52 4.47 -14.00 30.53
C ASN A 52 4.69 -14.07 29.00
N TYR A 53 5.87 -14.48 28.55
CA TYR A 53 6.27 -14.54 27.13
C TYR A 53 6.20 -13.19 26.41
N GLN A 54 6.42 -12.10 27.14
CA GLN A 54 6.51 -10.75 26.57
C GLN A 54 7.92 -10.20 26.65
N THR A 55 8.25 -9.30 25.73
CA THR A 55 9.44 -8.46 25.87
C THR A 55 9.28 -7.47 27.02
N GLU A 56 10.36 -6.77 27.37
CA GLU A 56 10.22 -5.52 28.13
C GLU A 56 9.40 -4.49 27.34
N LEU A 57 8.82 -3.52 28.07
CA LEU A 57 8.20 -2.35 27.46
C LEU A 57 9.33 -1.40 27.11
N PHE A 58 9.40 -0.98 25.86
CA PHE A 58 10.46 -0.10 25.38
C PHE A 58 9.93 1.31 25.18
N THR A 59 10.58 2.31 25.79
CA THR A 59 10.12 3.69 25.65
C THR A 59 10.61 4.29 24.33
N VAL A 60 9.68 4.82 23.55
CA VAL A 60 9.95 5.56 22.31
C VAL A 60 9.33 6.95 22.45
N ILE A 61 10.16 7.99 22.40
CA ILE A 61 9.71 9.38 22.43
C ILE A 61 9.67 9.89 20.99
N SER A 62 8.47 10.21 20.49
CA SER A 62 8.32 10.72 19.13
C SER A 62 7.05 11.57 18.96
N SER A 63 6.86 12.20 17.81
CA SER A 63 5.53 12.71 17.43
C SER A 63 4.62 11.52 17.09
N VAL A 64 3.30 11.72 17.20
CA VAL A 64 2.32 10.67 16.83
C VAL A 64 2.48 10.29 15.36
N ASP A 65 2.68 11.27 14.47
CA ASP A 65 2.85 11.02 13.05
C ASP A 65 4.18 10.33 12.73
N SER A 66 5.28 10.66 13.41
CA SER A 66 6.53 9.91 13.21
C SER A 66 6.44 8.49 13.79
N ALA A 67 5.73 8.28 14.91
CA ALA A 67 5.48 6.95 15.48
C ALA A 67 4.55 6.10 14.63
N LYS A 68 3.71 6.72 13.79
CA LYS A 68 2.93 6.01 12.77
C LYS A 68 3.83 5.35 11.73
N ASP A 69 4.99 5.92 11.45
CA ASP A 69 5.96 5.44 10.47
C ASP A 69 7.05 4.55 11.09
N MET A 70 6.84 4.04 12.31
CA MET A 70 7.82 3.18 12.96
C MET A 70 7.41 1.73 12.91
N LEU A 71 8.36 0.85 12.62
CA LEU A 71 8.17 -0.59 12.58
C LEU A 71 9.08 -1.26 13.60
N ILE A 72 8.58 -2.36 14.17
CA ILE A 72 9.30 -3.20 15.12
C ILE A 72 9.79 -4.43 14.37
N GLU A 73 11.10 -4.66 14.39
CA GLU A 73 11.69 -5.93 13.97
C GLU A 73 12.13 -6.75 15.19
N PHE A 74 11.77 -8.03 15.17
CA PHE A 74 11.93 -8.95 16.27
C PHE A 74 12.63 -10.24 15.82
N THR A 75 13.67 -10.64 16.54
CA THR A 75 14.34 -11.94 16.35
C THR A 75 14.21 -12.74 17.64
N LEU A 76 13.82 -14.01 17.54
CA LEU A 76 13.71 -14.94 18.66
C LEU A 76 14.87 -15.95 18.61
N TYR A 77 15.48 -16.16 19.77
CA TYR A 77 16.54 -17.11 20.01
C TYR A 77 16.09 -18.14 21.04
N LYS A 78 16.49 -19.40 20.84
CA LYS A 78 16.46 -20.44 21.86
C LYS A 78 17.86 -20.64 22.42
N ARG A 79 17.96 -20.62 23.74
CA ARG A 79 19.16 -20.92 24.50
C ARG A 79 19.14 -22.37 24.97
N ASP A 80 20.15 -23.13 24.56
CA ASP A 80 20.45 -24.45 25.10
C ASP A 80 21.90 -24.44 25.63
N GLY A 81 22.04 -24.38 26.96
CA GLY A 81 23.34 -24.17 27.61
C GLY A 81 23.89 -22.76 27.33
N VAL A 82 25.06 -22.68 26.70
CA VAL A 82 25.71 -21.42 26.29
C VAL A 82 25.38 -21.03 24.84
N THR A 83 24.79 -21.94 24.06
CA THR A 83 24.52 -21.74 22.65
C THR A 83 23.16 -21.08 22.44
N PHE A 84 23.11 -20.11 21.53
CA PHE A 84 21.89 -19.46 21.08
C PHE A 84 21.63 -19.81 19.63
N THR A 85 20.47 -20.41 19.38
CA THR A 85 19.99 -20.72 18.03
C THR A 85 18.91 -19.74 17.64
N VAL A 86 19.00 -19.12 16.46
CA VAL A 86 17.92 -18.29 15.91
C VAL A 86 16.77 -19.22 15.53
N VAL A 87 15.59 -18.98 16.10
CA VAL A 87 14.38 -19.78 15.83
C VAL A 87 13.30 -18.98 15.09
N ILE A 88 13.34 -17.65 15.18
CA ILE A 88 12.60 -16.73 14.32
C ILE A 88 13.56 -15.60 13.97
N ASP A 89 13.80 -15.38 12.67
CA ASP A 89 14.75 -14.37 12.20
C ASP A 89 14.03 -13.14 11.65
N LYS A 90 14.43 -11.95 12.13
CA LYS A 90 14.04 -10.62 11.61
C LYS A 90 12.54 -10.47 11.25
N LYS A 91 11.64 -10.94 12.12
CA LYS A 91 10.20 -10.81 11.90
C LYS A 91 9.77 -9.35 12.13
N ILE A 92 9.14 -8.74 11.12
CA ILE A 92 8.43 -7.46 11.26
C ILE A 92 7.10 -7.69 11.97
N ILE A 93 6.86 -6.93 13.03
CA ILE A 93 5.61 -6.94 13.79
C ILE A 93 4.64 -5.94 13.17
N THR A 94 3.38 -6.34 12.99
CA THR A 94 2.40 -5.53 12.27
C THR A 94 1.75 -4.43 13.11
N ASN A 95 1.91 -4.45 14.44
CA ASN A 95 1.41 -3.41 15.31
C ASN A 95 2.12 -2.07 15.08
N ILE A 96 1.35 -0.99 15.09
CA ILE A 96 1.88 0.36 14.85
C ILE A 96 2.42 0.92 16.17
N VAL A 97 3.63 1.49 16.19
CA VAL A 97 4.23 2.05 17.42
C VAL A 97 3.32 3.09 18.08
N SER A 98 2.62 3.92 17.29
CA SER A 98 1.66 4.91 17.81
C SER A 98 0.46 4.31 18.58
N GLU A 99 0.18 3.01 18.45
CA GLU A 99 -0.89 2.34 19.22
C GLU A 99 -0.46 2.02 20.65
N PHE A 100 0.85 1.95 20.93
CA PHE A 100 1.41 1.58 22.23
C PHE A 100 1.44 2.72 23.23
N THR A 101 0.37 3.52 23.31
CA THR A 101 0.22 4.50 24.39
C THR A 101 -0.06 3.79 25.71
N PHE A 102 0.30 4.42 26.83
CA PHE A 102 0.04 3.87 28.16
C PHE A 102 -1.44 3.53 28.36
N ASP A 103 -2.35 4.39 27.91
CA ASP A 103 -3.79 4.18 28.03
C ASP A 103 -4.28 2.99 27.20
N ASN A 104 -3.76 2.80 25.99
CA ASN A 104 -4.16 1.67 25.16
C ASN A 104 -3.67 0.35 25.76
N ILE A 105 -2.47 0.33 26.34
CA ILE A 105 -1.93 -0.85 27.02
C ILE A 105 -2.74 -1.16 28.28
N LYS A 106 -2.94 -0.17 29.16
CA LYS A 106 -3.67 -0.33 30.42
C LYS A 106 -5.11 -0.81 30.22
N ASN A 107 -5.76 -0.34 29.16
CA ASN A 107 -7.15 -0.69 28.84
C ASN A 107 -7.28 -1.87 27.87
N ASN A 108 -6.20 -2.62 27.58
CA ASN A 108 -6.19 -3.76 26.65
C ASN A 108 -6.81 -3.44 25.27
N LYS A 109 -6.60 -2.21 24.76
CA LYS A 109 -7.15 -1.77 23.47
C LYS A 109 -6.29 -2.17 22.27
N ILE A 110 -5.08 -2.67 22.53
CA ILE A 110 -4.14 -3.10 21.49
C ILE A 110 -4.44 -4.55 21.11
N LYS A 111 -4.70 -4.79 19.82
CA LYS A 111 -4.80 -6.15 19.28
C LYS A 111 -3.41 -6.63 18.88
N TYR A 112 -2.80 -7.46 19.70
CA TYR A 112 -1.41 -7.92 19.51
C TYR A 112 -1.27 -8.87 18.31
N ASP A 113 -0.23 -8.67 17.49
CA ASP A 113 0.33 -9.73 16.65
C ASP A 113 1.17 -10.67 17.53
N PHE A 114 0.95 -11.98 17.37
CA PHE A 114 1.67 -12.99 18.12
C PHE A 114 2.83 -13.54 17.29
N VAL A 115 4.00 -13.63 17.91
CA VAL A 115 5.11 -14.41 17.37
C VAL A 115 4.91 -15.86 17.81
N ASN A 116 4.56 -16.73 16.87
CA ASN A 116 4.32 -18.14 17.17
C ASN A 116 5.63 -18.93 17.01
N TYR A 117 6.01 -19.67 18.05
CA TYR A 117 7.14 -20.59 18.01
C TYR A 117 6.81 -21.83 18.84
N MET A 118 6.70 -23.00 18.22
CA MET A 118 6.36 -24.24 18.90
C MET A 118 7.37 -25.33 18.57
N GLU A 119 7.68 -26.19 19.54
CA GLU A 119 8.48 -27.40 19.34
C GLU A 119 7.63 -28.65 19.54
N ALA A 120 7.86 -29.67 18.72
CA ALA A 120 7.25 -30.99 18.90
C ALA A 120 8.29 -31.96 19.48
N ASN A 121 7.89 -32.76 20.47
CA ASN A 121 8.76 -33.77 21.10
C ASN A 121 8.78 -35.12 20.35
N GLY A 122 8.23 -35.16 19.13
CA GLY A 122 8.21 -36.37 18.32
C GLY A 122 9.64 -36.81 17.97
N ILE A 123 10.00 -38.03 18.35
CA ILE A 123 11.26 -38.64 17.92
C ILE A 123 11.14 -38.91 16.41
N THR A 124 11.85 -38.14 15.60
CA THR A 124 12.00 -38.48 14.18
C THR A 124 12.91 -39.70 14.09
N LYS A 125 12.39 -40.84 13.58
CA LYS A 125 13.22 -42.01 13.28
C LYS A 125 13.87 -41.81 11.92
N VAL A 126 15.16 -42.07 11.82
CA VAL A 126 15.88 -42.06 10.54
C VAL A 126 15.31 -43.20 9.69
N VAL A 127 14.73 -42.86 8.53
CA VAL A 127 14.08 -43.84 7.65
C VAL A 127 15.13 -44.67 6.87
N ASN A 128 16.32 -44.10 6.60
CA ASN A 128 17.41 -44.77 5.89
C ASN A 128 18.76 -44.50 6.58
N GLY A 129 19.47 -45.56 6.99
CA GLY A 129 20.78 -45.51 7.62
C GLY A 129 21.82 -44.82 6.73
N GLY A 130 22.07 -43.54 7.01
CA GLY A 130 23.02 -42.70 6.26
C GLY A 130 22.60 -41.24 6.14
N ASN A 131 21.29 -40.94 6.23
CA ASN A 131 20.79 -39.56 6.13
C ASN A 131 20.39 -38.99 7.49
N LYS A 132 20.90 -37.80 7.83
CA LYS A 132 20.38 -37.01 8.95
C LYS A 132 18.93 -36.64 8.62
N ASN A 133 18.00 -36.73 9.59
CA ASN A 133 16.62 -36.21 9.46
C ASN A 133 16.55 -34.66 9.30
N LEU A 134 17.69 -34.01 9.15
CA LEU A 134 17.83 -32.62 8.74
C LEU A 134 17.64 -32.53 7.22
N VAL A 135 16.40 -32.35 6.80
CA VAL A 135 16.13 -31.88 5.44
C VAL A 135 16.32 -30.37 5.45
N LYS A 136 17.47 -29.89 4.97
CA LYS A 136 17.62 -28.48 4.63
C LYS A 136 16.84 -28.24 3.34
N LEU A 137 15.59 -27.83 3.48
CA LEU A 137 14.76 -27.43 2.35
C LEU A 137 15.32 -26.12 1.80
N ASN A 138 16.12 -26.20 0.74
CA ASN A 138 16.52 -25.03 -0.03
C ASN A 138 15.32 -24.59 -0.88
N ILE A 139 14.45 -23.76 -0.31
CA ILE A 139 13.42 -23.05 -1.10
C ILE A 139 14.12 -21.90 -1.82
N THR A 140 14.61 -22.15 -3.04
CA THR A 140 15.09 -21.08 -3.93
C THR A 140 13.90 -20.42 -4.61
N ASN A 141 13.25 -19.46 -3.92
CA ASN A 141 12.36 -18.55 -4.62
C ASN A 141 13.21 -17.58 -5.45
N LYS A 142 13.22 -17.77 -6.77
CA LYS A 142 13.77 -16.76 -7.68
C LYS A 142 12.96 -15.48 -7.49
N ARG A 143 13.64 -14.36 -7.23
CA ARG A 143 13.00 -13.04 -7.14
C ARG A 143 12.21 -12.78 -8.42
N ILE A 144 10.94 -12.38 -8.26
CA ILE A 144 10.06 -12.08 -9.39
C ILE A 144 10.29 -10.67 -9.93
N PHE A 145 10.31 -9.66 -9.03
CA PHE A 145 10.49 -8.26 -9.38
C PHE A 145 11.92 -7.81 -9.15
N VAL A 146 12.54 -7.22 -10.18
CA VAL A 146 13.93 -6.77 -10.15
C VAL A 146 14.01 -5.38 -10.80
N SER A 147 14.79 -4.48 -10.21
CA SER A 147 15.22 -3.26 -10.88
C SER A 147 16.55 -3.52 -11.59
N THR A 148 16.68 -3.09 -12.84
CA THR A 148 17.95 -3.25 -13.57
C THR A 148 19.04 -2.31 -13.04
N GLN A 149 18.67 -1.21 -12.38
CA GLN A 149 19.63 -0.29 -11.74
C GLN A 149 20.18 -0.88 -10.44
N HIS A 150 19.30 -1.43 -9.60
CA HIS A 150 19.63 -2.01 -8.29
C HIS A 150 19.09 -3.44 -8.21
N PRO A 151 19.86 -4.44 -8.70
CA PRO A 151 19.41 -5.82 -8.81
C PRO A 151 19.39 -6.57 -7.47
N VAL A 152 18.99 -7.84 -7.49
CA VAL A 152 18.92 -8.68 -6.29
C VAL A 152 20.27 -8.76 -5.58
N GLY A 153 20.27 -8.38 -4.30
CA GLY A 153 21.47 -8.36 -3.45
C GLY A 153 22.14 -6.99 -3.36
N ASP A 154 21.71 -6.02 -4.16
CA ASP A 154 22.10 -4.62 -4.01
C ASP A 154 21.44 -4.01 -2.74
N GLU A 155 22.15 -3.10 -2.06
CA GLU A 155 21.64 -2.42 -0.86
C GLU A 155 20.39 -1.58 -1.17
N LEU A 156 20.31 -1.06 -2.38
CA LEU A 156 19.20 -0.24 -2.87
C LEU A 156 18.10 -1.05 -3.54
N ASP A 157 18.20 -2.39 -3.63
CA ASP A 157 17.15 -3.28 -4.19
C ASP A 157 15.77 -2.88 -3.63
N PRO A 158 14.86 -2.33 -4.45
CA PRO A 158 13.59 -1.79 -3.94
C PRO A 158 12.59 -2.90 -3.60
N PHE A 159 12.79 -4.10 -4.13
CA PHE A 159 11.80 -5.16 -4.09
C PHE A 159 12.03 -6.17 -2.97
N THR A 160 13.00 -5.96 -2.06
CA THR A 160 13.26 -6.86 -0.92
C THR A 160 11.99 -7.23 -0.16
N LYS A 161 11.97 -8.42 0.47
CA LYS A 161 10.76 -8.89 1.16
C LYS A 161 10.33 -7.90 2.23
N GLU A 162 11.31 -7.37 2.94
CA GLU A 162 11.18 -6.38 3.99
C GLU A 162 10.56 -5.11 3.42
N LYS A 163 11.13 -4.50 2.35
CA LYS A 163 10.58 -3.28 1.72
C LYS A 163 9.15 -3.47 1.23
N ILE A 164 8.81 -4.62 0.65
CA ILE A 164 7.43 -4.90 0.18
C ILE A 164 6.47 -5.11 1.34
N GLN A 165 6.87 -5.82 2.40
CA GLN A 165 6.06 -5.94 3.61
C GLN A 165 5.83 -4.58 4.27
N GLN A 166 6.85 -3.73 4.32
CA GLN A 166 6.75 -2.37 4.85
C GLN A 166 5.79 -1.50 4.04
N GLY A 167 5.95 -1.48 2.71
CA GLY A 167 5.05 -0.75 1.82
C GLY A 167 3.60 -1.24 1.93
N LEU A 168 3.39 -2.55 2.02
CA LEU A 168 2.05 -3.12 2.24
C LEU A 168 1.45 -2.65 3.56
N LEU A 169 2.20 -2.67 4.67
CA LEU A 169 1.72 -2.20 5.96
C LEU A 169 1.37 -0.70 5.92
N SER A 170 2.19 0.10 5.25
CA SER A 170 1.90 1.52 5.00
C SER A 170 0.57 1.71 4.26
N ARG A 171 0.32 0.97 3.16
CA ARG A 171 -0.94 1.08 2.40
C ARG A 171 -2.17 0.58 3.16
N LEU A 172 -2.02 -0.44 4.01
CA LEU A 172 -3.11 -0.92 4.86
C LEU A 172 -3.52 0.11 5.92
N LYS A 173 -2.60 1.00 6.28
CA LYS A 173 -2.82 2.09 7.23
C LYS A 173 -3.33 3.35 6.54
N GLU A 174 -2.64 3.77 5.49
CA GLU A 174 -2.97 4.93 4.67
C GLU A 174 -3.34 4.44 3.27
N LYS A 175 -4.64 4.41 3.02
CA LYS A 175 -5.23 3.71 1.87
C LYS A 175 -5.14 4.50 0.57
N TYR A 176 -3.96 5.03 0.30
CA TYR A 176 -3.66 5.85 -0.86
C TYR A 176 -2.52 5.23 -1.65
N PRO A 177 -2.82 4.41 -2.68
CA PRO A 177 -1.81 3.95 -3.62
C PRO A 177 -1.12 5.15 -4.28
N ASP A 178 0.20 5.14 -4.28
CA ASP A 178 0.98 6.28 -4.75
C ASP A 178 1.62 5.95 -6.09
N GLN A 179 1.12 6.60 -7.14
CA GLN A 179 1.71 6.54 -8.48
C GLN A 179 2.87 7.54 -8.65
N ASN A 180 3.04 8.49 -7.73
CA ASN A 180 3.97 9.61 -7.82
C ASN A 180 3.89 10.28 -9.22
N ARG A 181 5.01 10.62 -9.85
CA ARG A 181 5.06 11.26 -11.18
C ARG A 181 4.94 10.29 -12.36
N THR A 182 4.53 9.05 -12.11
CA THR A 182 4.33 8.04 -13.17
C THR A 182 2.91 8.11 -13.75
N ASN A 183 2.75 7.61 -14.97
CA ASN A 183 1.48 7.61 -15.70
C ASN A 183 0.53 6.44 -15.31
N LEU A 184 0.37 6.19 -14.02
CA LEU A 184 -0.39 5.06 -13.47
C LEU A 184 -1.70 5.49 -12.77
N CYS A 185 -2.32 6.60 -13.20
CA CYS A 185 -3.50 7.16 -12.51
C CYS A 185 -4.73 6.27 -12.59
N GLY A 186 -4.94 5.59 -13.72
CA GLY A 186 -6.00 4.59 -13.86
C GLY A 186 -5.84 3.44 -12.85
N PRO A 187 -4.69 2.73 -12.85
CA PRO A 187 -4.38 1.74 -11.83
C PRO A 187 -4.47 2.27 -10.40
N ALA A 188 -3.99 3.49 -10.13
CA ALA A 188 -4.04 4.10 -8.81
C ALA A 188 -5.48 4.29 -8.34
N ALA A 189 -6.36 4.86 -9.18
CA ALA A 189 -7.78 5.01 -8.91
C ALA A 189 -8.46 3.66 -8.67
N PHE A 190 -8.15 2.65 -9.49
CA PHE A 190 -8.65 1.30 -9.31
C PHE A 190 -8.24 0.69 -7.95
N PHE A 191 -6.94 0.71 -7.64
CA PHE A 191 -6.45 0.12 -6.39
C PHE A 191 -6.84 0.93 -5.15
N TYR A 192 -7.07 2.24 -5.28
CA TYR A 192 -7.67 3.05 -4.23
C TYR A 192 -9.05 2.51 -3.87
N CYS A 193 -9.89 2.23 -4.87
CA CYS A 193 -11.20 1.61 -4.65
C CYS A 193 -11.07 0.22 -4.03
N VAL A 194 -10.20 -0.66 -4.56
CA VAL A 194 -10.00 -2.02 -4.02
C VAL A 194 -9.56 -1.98 -2.55
N LEU A 195 -8.57 -1.15 -2.22
CA LEU A 195 -8.00 -1.04 -0.88
C LEU A 195 -9.01 -0.47 0.13
N ASN A 196 -9.84 0.48 -0.31
CA ASN A 196 -10.89 1.06 0.51
C ASN A 196 -12.13 0.15 0.64
N ALA A 197 -12.41 -0.70 -0.34
CA ALA A 197 -13.48 -1.70 -0.29
C ALA A 197 -13.12 -2.92 0.58
N ASN A 198 -11.97 -3.55 0.28
CA ASN A 198 -11.55 -4.80 0.89
C ASN A 198 -10.01 -4.91 0.90
N ALA A 199 -9.41 -4.48 2.01
CA ALA A 199 -7.96 -4.47 2.19
C ALA A 199 -7.31 -5.87 2.16
N ASN A 200 -8.09 -6.94 2.41
CA ASN A 200 -7.58 -8.31 2.31
C ASN A 200 -7.36 -8.73 0.85
N ILE A 201 -8.20 -8.27 -0.08
CA ILE A 201 -8.01 -8.48 -1.51
C ILE A 201 -6.72 -7.79 -1.97
N TYR A 202 -6.53 -6.52 -1.59
CA TYR A 202 -5.29 -5.79 -1.90
C TYR A 202 -4.05 -6.52 -1.35
N LYS A 203 -4.10 -6.96 -0.08
CA LYS A 203 -3.02 -7.75 0.55
C LYS A 203 -2.72 -9.04 -0.20
N LYS A 204 -3.75 -9.76 -0.65
CA LYS A 204 -3.60 -10.97 -1.47
C LYS A 204 -2.90 -10.65 -2.79
N ILE A 205 -3.32 -9.59 -3.48
CA ILE A 205 -2.74 -9.16 -4.75
C ILE A 205 -1.24 -8.85 -4.59
N VAL A 206 -0.86 -8.02 -3.61
CA VAL A 206 0.55 -7.68 -3.34
C VAL A 206 1.37 -8.95 -3.07
N LYS A 207 0.87 -9.83 -2.19
CA LYS A 207 1.56 -11.06 -1.82
C LYS A 207 1.74 -12.01 -3.00
N ASP A 208 0.68 -12.28 -3.74
CA ASP A 208 0.73 -13.21 -4.87
C ASP A 208 1.60 -12.67 -6.00
N LEU A 209 1.53 -11.38 -6.31
CA LEU A 209 2.43 -10.77 -7.30
C LEU A 209 3.88 -10.89 -6.84
N TRP A 210 4.23 -10.49 -5.62
CA TRP A 210 5.62 -10.57 -5.17
C TRP A 210 6.17 -12.00 -5.09
N GLU A 211 5.36 -12.97 -4.62
CA GLU A 211 5.79 -14.37 -4.46
C GLU A 211 5.76 -15.18 -5.75
N LYS A 212 4.78 -14.94 -6.64
CA LYS A 212 4.47 -15.80 -7.80
C LYS A 212 4.58 -15.07 -9.14
N GLY A 213 4.50 -13.73 -9.12
CA GLY A 213 4.45 -12.89 -10.32
C GLY A 213 3.12 -12.91 -11.04
N GLU A 214 2.08 -13.45 -10.43
CA GLU A 214 0.73 -13.42 -10.96
C GLU A 214 -0.27 -13.53 -9.83
N THR A 215 -1.45 -12.98 -10.04
CA THR A 215 -2.58 -13.18 -9.15
C THR A 215 -3.86 -13.27 -9.95
N GLN A 216 -4.84 -13.91 -9.34
CA GLN A 216 -6.22 -13.91 -9.81
C GLN A 216 -7.11 -13.61 -8.61
N VAL A 217 -8.05 -12.70 -8.83
CA VAL A 217 -9.14 -12.35 -7.91
C VAL A 217 -10.41 -12.29 -8.75
N ASN A 218 -11.35 -13.19 -8.47
CA ASN A 218 -12.51 -13.42 -9.33
C ASN A 218 -12.05 -13.66 -10.78
N ASP A 219 -12.54 -12.88 -11.73
CA ASP A 219 -12.17 -13.01 -13.14
C ASP A 219 -10.98 -12.11 -13.52
N LEU A 220 -10.55 -11.21 -12.62
CA LEU A 220 -9.40 -10.35 -12.88
C LEU A 220 -8.10 -11.14 -12.69
N LYS A 221 -7.41 -11.37 -13.80
CA LYS A 221 -6.06 -11.93 -13.84
C LYS A 221 -5.04 -10.82 -14.04
N ILE A 222 -4.06 -10.75 -13.15
CA ILE A 222 -2.91 -9.85 -13.25
C ILE A 222 -1.67 -10.71 -13.39
N LYS A 223 -1.04 -10.67 -14.56
CA LYS A 223 0.16 -11.40 -14.92
C LYS A 223 1.05 -10.47 -15.76
N PRO A 224 1.89 -9.64 -15.13
CA PRO A 224 2.80 -8.77 -15.86
C PRO A 224 3.78 -9.60 -16.68
N ASP A 225 4.34 -9.04 -17.74
CA ASP A 225 5.37 -9.68 -18.52
C ASP A 225 6.69 -9.75 -17.75
N LYS A 226 7.51 -10.75 -18.11
CA LYS A 226 8.82 -10.96 -17.47
C LYS A 226 9.77 -9.80 -17.73
N ASP A 227 9.73 -9.26 -18.94
CA ASP A 227 10.58 -8.15 -19.38
C ASP A 227 9.88 -6.79 -19.23
N GLY A 228 8.62 -6.78 -18.79
CA GLY A 228 7.82 -5.59 -18.46
C GLY A 228 7.92 -5.22 -16.98
N ALA A 229 6.78 -5.14 -16.28
CA ALA A 229 6.75 -4.62 -14.90
C ALA A 229 7.58 -5.45 -13.89
N ARG A 230 7.89 -6.72 -14.22
CA ARG A 230 8.76 -7.57 -13.39
C ARG A 230 10.24 -7.21 -13.50
N THR A 231 10.69 -6.64 -14.61
CA THR A 231 12.08 -6.23 -14.84
C THR A 231 12.13 -4.76 -15.20
N VAL A 232 12.00 -3.92 -14.18
CA VAL A 232 11.84 -2.47 -14.38
C VAL A 232 13.17 -1.79 -14.67
N LYS A 233 13.16 -0.93 -15.69
CA LYS A 233 14.25 -0.03 -16.06
C LYS A 233 13.93 1.40 -15.61
N ASN A 234 14.94 2.18 -15.28
CA ASN A 234 14.80 3.58 -14.85
C ASN A 234 13.86 3.77 -13.66
N TYR A 235 13.91 2.86 -12.68
CA TYR A 235 13.14 2.94 -11.44
C TYR A 235 13.61 4.04 -10.49
N PHE A 236 14.87 4.43 -10.61
CA PHE A 236 15.49 5.44 -9.76
C PHE A 236 15.85 6.68 -10.58
N ASP A 237 15.71 7.86 -9.96
CA ASP A 237 16.19 9.12 -10.51
C ASP A 237 17.73 9.24 -10.46
N SER A 238 18.26 10.40 -10.87
CA SER A 238 19.71 10.66 -10.86
C SER A 238 20.34 10.72 -9.46
N ASN A 239 19.52 10.77 -8.40
CA ASN A 239 19.95 10.80 -7.00
C ASN A 239 19.64 9.48 -6.27
N ASP A 240 19.44 8.40 -7.02
CA ASP A 240 19.05 7.08 -6.51
C ASP A 240 17.77 7.10 -5.65
N GLN A 241 16.85 8.04 -5.89
CA GLN A 241 15.54 8.04 -5.27
C GLN A 241 14.55 7.24 -6.13
N PRO A 242 13.78 6.32 -5.53
CA PRO A 242 12.79 5.54 -6.27
C PRO A 242 11.68 6.47 -6.77
N LEU A 243 11.33 6.35 -8.05
CA LEU A 243 10.31 7.19 -8.71
C LEU A 243 8.89 6.88 -8.23
N ILE A 244 8.68 5.70 -7.65
CA ILE A 244 7.39 5.22 -7.14
C ILE A 244 7.68 4.25 -5.99
N PRO A 245 6.84 4.15 -4.94
CA PRO A 245 7.04 3.13 -3.91
C PRO A 245 6.92 1.71 -4.47
N ALA A 246 7.77 0.79 -4.01
CA ALA A 246 7.89 -0.55 -4.61
C ALA A 246 6.60 -1.39 -4.52
N VAL A 247 5.83 -1.23 -3.45
CA VAL A 247 4.52 -1.88 -3.30
C VAL A 247 3.50 -1.39 -4.34
N ASP A 248 3.56 -0.11 -4.69
CA ASP A 248 2.67 0.49 -5.66
C ASP A 248 3.13 0.14 -7.08
N TRP A 249 4.43 0.08 -7.35
CA TRP A 249 4.92 -0.46 -8.62
C TRP A 249 4.45 -1.90 -8.86
N ILE A 250 4.61 -2.77 -7.85
CA ILE A 250 4.17 -4.16 -7.94
C ILE A 250 2.69 -4.26 -8.27
N THR A 251 1.85 -3.37 -7.78
CA THR A 251 0.40 -3.42 -8.04
C THR A 251 0.02 -2.65 -9.30
N LEU A 252 0.27 -1.34 -9.32
CA LEU A 252 -0.12 -0.42 -10.38
C LEU A 252 0.55 -0.78 -11.72
N GLY A 253 1.87 -0.97 -11.69
CA GLY A 253 2.65 -1.34 -12.87
C GLY A 253 2.23 -2.70 -13.41
N SER A 254 2.02 -3.69 -12.53
CA SER A 254 1.60 -5.02 -12.97
C SER A 254 0.21 -5.04 -13.60
N LEU A 255 -0.75 -4.29 -13.06
CA LEU A 255 -2.09 -4.20 -13.65
C LEU A 255 -2.05 -3.56 -15.03
N ARG A 256 -1.29 -2.48 -15.18
CA ARG A 256 -1.09 -1.79 -16.46
C ARG A 256 -0.47 -2.72 -17.50
N ASP A 257 0.63 -3.37 -17.14
CA ASP A 257 1.39 -4.27 -18.00
C ASP A 257 0.56 -5.49 -18.43
N SER A 258 -0.21 -6.07 -17.50
CA SER A 258 -1.09 -7.22 -17.77
C SER A 258 -2.25 -6.91 -18.71
N ALA A 259 -2.62 -5.63 -18.86
CA ALA A 259 -3.74 -5.22 -19.70
C ALA A 259 -3.37 -5.11 -21.19
N ASN A 260 -2.11 -5.41 -21.58
CA ASN A 260 -1.61 -5.30 -22.96
C ASN A 260 -1.88 -3.92 -23.58
N ILE A 261 -1.86 -2.85 -22.77
CA ILE A 261 -2.01 -1.49 -23.28
C ILE A 261 -0.71 -1.17 -24.04
N ILE A 262 -0.81 -1.03 -25.37
CA ILE A 262 0.26 -1.04 -26.41
C ILE A 262 1.34 0.03 -26.18
N PHE A 263 2.16 -0.08 -25.15
CA PHE A 263 3.42 0.63 -24.96
C PHE A 263 4.33 -0.20 -24.06
N ASP A 264 5.43 -0.72 -24.63
CA ASP A 264 6.55 -1.30 -23.87
C ASP A 264 7.01 -0.26 -22.84
N TYR A 265 6.71 -0.48 -21.56
CA TYR A 265 6.87 0.58 -20.58
C TYR A 265 8.28 0.61 -19.98
N THR A 266 9.03 1.64 -20.37
CA THR A 266 10.02 2.29 -19.50
C THR A 266 9.29 3.27 -18.59
N ILE A 267 9.74 3.49 -17.34
CA ILE A 267 9.17 4.55 -16.50
C ILE A 267 9.34 5.91 -17.20
N GLU A 268 8.27 6.36 -17.85
CA GLU A 268 8.18 7.70 -18.43
C GLU A 268 7.61 8.65 -17.39
N LEU A 269 8.36 9.73 -17.14
CA LEU A 269 8.00 10.81 -16.24
C LEU A 269 7.18 11.86 -16.99
N GLY A 270 6.12 12.34 -16.34
CA GLY A 270 5.30 13.46 -16.83
C GLY A 270 3.94 13.04 -17.38
N GLU A 271 2.95 13.93 -17.24
CA GLU A 271 1.59 13.70 -17.73
C GLU A 271 1.55 13.74 -19.26
N SER A 272 1.12 12.64 -19.89
CA SER A 272 0.85 12.59 -21.32
C SER A 272 -0.54 12.01 -21.57
N PRO A 273 -1.35 12.61 -22.46
CA PRO A 273 -2.66 12.05 -22.85
C PRO A 273 -2.57 10.61 -23.36
N THR A 274 -1.44 10.25 -23.97
CA THR A 274 -1.16 8.89 -24.49
C THR A 274 -0.86 7.88 -23.38
N ALA A 275 -0.58 8.35 -22.17
CA ALA A 275 -0.20 7.51 -21.04
C ALA A 275 -1.38 7.25 -20.06
N VAL A 276 -2.51 7.94 -20.25
CA VAL A 276 -3.75 7.71 -19.50
C VAL A 276 -4.29 6.30 -19.79
N SER A 277 -4.85 5.63 -18.77
CA SER A 277 -5.52 4.34 -19.01
C SER A 277 -6.83 4.56 -19.76
N PRO A 278 -7.06 3.85 -20.88
CA PRO A 278 -8.32 3.95 -21.60
C PRO A 278 -9.53 3.63 -20.69
N PRO A 279 -10.66 4.34 -20.85
CA PRO A 279 -11.92 4.05 -20.19
C PRO A 279 -12.35 2.58 -20.16
N GLY A 280 -12.16 1.89 -21.29
CA GLY A 280 -12.54 0.50 -21.45
C GLY A 280 -11.80 -0.40 -20.47
N ASP A 281 -10.48 -0.19 -20.32
CA ASP A 281 -9.64 -1.01 -19.46
C ASP A 281 -9.98 -0.80 -17.98
N VAL A 282 -10.14 0.46 -17.57
CA VAL A 282 -10.52 0.77 -16.17
C VAL A 282 -11.87 0.13 -15.85
N LEU A 283 -12.87 0.30 -16.72
CA LEU A 283 -14.18 -0.31 -16.54
C LEU A 283 -14.09 -1.84 -16.44
N GLU A 284 -13.29 -2.46 -17.30
CA GLU A 284 -13.11 -3.90 -17.33
C GLU A 284 -12.43 -4.41 -16.04
N TRP A 285 -11.43 -3.71 -15.51
CA TRP A 285 -10.81 -4.06 -14.24
C TRP A 285 -11.81 -4.06 -13.08
N PHE A 286 -12.64 -3.02 -12.98
CA PHE A 286 -13.70 -2.93 -11.97
C PHE A 286 -14.71 -4.09 -12.10
N ARG A 287 -15.11 -4.41 -13.34
CA ARG A 287 -16.04 -5.52 -13.62
C ARG A 287 -15.43 -6.87 -13.24
N LEU A 288 -14.22 -7.15 -13.71
CA LEU A 288 -13.54 -8.44 -13.52
C LEU A 288 -13.18 -8.72 -12.07
N ILE A 289 -12.80 -7.70 -11.29
CA ILE A 289 -12.51 -7.89 -9.87
C ILE A 289 -13.79 -8.08 -9.04
N GLY A 290 -14.96 -7.71 -9.56
CA GLY A 290 -16.26 -7.95 -8.93
C GLY A 290 -16.94 -6.73 -8.31
N PHE A 291 -16.53 -5.50 -8.66
CA PHE A 291 -17.33 -4.33 -8.29
C PHE A 291 -18.64 -4.32 -9.07
N LYS A 292 -19.74 -4.00 -8.37
CA LYS A 292 -21.03 -3.79 -9.02
C LYS A 292 -21.02 -2.45 -9.75
N LYS A 293 -21.19 -2.50 -11.07
CA LYS A 293 -21.36 -1.32 -11.93
C LYS A 293 -22.75 -0.74 -11.69
N VAL A 294 -22.81 0.47 -11.14
CA VAL A 294 -24.10 1.12 -10.88
C VAL A 294 -24.47 2.00 -12.07
N ILE A 295 -23.62 2.95 -12.47
CA ILE A 295 -23.84 3.77 -13.67
C ILE A 295 -22.52 4.20 -14.32
N PHE A 296 -22.55 4.40 -15.63
CA PHE A 296 -21.50 5.09 -16.37
C PHE A 296 -22.10 6.18 -17.26
N TYR A 297 -21.55 7.39 -17.18
CA TYR A 297 -21.90 8.51 -18.05
C TYR A 297 -20.75 8.80 -19.03
N HIS A 298 -20.94 8.43 -20.30
CA HIS A 298 -20.09 8.87 -21.39
C HIS A 298 -20.33 10.35 -21.66
N ILE A 299 -19.25 11.13 -21.66
CA ILE A 299 -19.39 12.58 -21.77
C ILE A 299 -19.17 13.02 -23.22
N GLY A 300 -20.25 12.94 -24.00
CA GLY A 300 -20.50 13.81 -25.15
C GLY A 300 -21.12 15.14 -24.71
N GLU A 301 -22.15 15.62 -25.40
CA GLU A 301 -22.73 16.96 -25.22
C GLU A 301 -23.39 17.24 -23.85
N ASN A 302 -23.71 16.21 -23.05
CA ASN A 302 -24.53 16.36 -21.84
C ASN A 302 -23.75 16.30 -20.51
N LYS A 303 -22.52 16.85 -20.49
CA LYS A 303 -21.62 16.81 -19.33
C LYS A 303 -22.25 17.34 -18.03
N PHE A 304 -23.01 18.43 -18.14
CA PHE A 304 -23.64 19.06 -16.97
C PHE A 304 -24.71 18.15 -16.36
N LYS A 305 -25.53 17.50 -17.19
CA LYS A 305 -26.52 16.53 -16.72
C LYS A 305 -25.84 15.36 -16.00
N ALA A 306 -24.73 14.86 -16.50
CA ALA A 306 -23.97 13.80 -15.83
C ALA A 306 -23.50 14.23 -14.43
N LEU A 307 -23.01 15.46 -14.26
CA LEU A 307 -22.63 15.98 -12.93
C LEU A 307 -23.84 16.17 -11.99
N ILE A 308 -24.99 16.57 -12.51
CA ILE A 308 -26.24 16.61 -11.73
C ILE A 308 -26.63 15.20 -11.29
N GLU A 309 -26.60 14.22 -12.20
CA GLU A 309 -26.97 12.85 -11.87
C GLU A 309 -25.99 12.21 -10.87
N THR A 310 -24.71 12.59 -10.94
CA THR A 310 -23.67 12.20 -9.97
C THR A 310 -23.99 12.68 -8.55
N SER A 311 -24.68 13.81 -8.39
CA SER A 311 -25.00 14.36 -7.07
C SER A 311 -26.00 13.52 -6.27
N ASN A 312 -26.70 12.59 -6.94
CA ASN A 312 -27.57 11.60 -6.28
C ASN A 312 -26.79 10.49 -5.55
N TYR A 313 -25.48 10.40 -5.73
CA TYR A 313 -24.62 9.36 -5.16
C TYR A 313 -23.72 9.94 -4.08
N ASP A 314 -23.84 9.47 -2.84
CA ASP A 314 -22.97 9.87 -1.73
C ASP A 314 -21.56 9.25 -1.92
N ALA A 315 -20.53 10.09 -2.05
CA ALA A 315 -19.14 9.66 -2.25
C ALA A 315 -18.58 8.83 -1.08
N LYS A 316 -19.26 8.82 0.09
CA LYS A 316 -18.93 7.94 1.21
C LYS A 316 -19.53 6.54 1.09
N LYS A 317 -20.54 6.35 0.24
CA LYS A 317 -21.26 5.08 0.02
C LYS A 317 -20.93 4.45 -1.34
N TYR A 318 -20.54 5.27 -2.30
CA TYR A 318 -20.16 4.87 -3.64
C TYR A 318 -18.72 5.30 -3.95
N PHE A 319 -18.04 4.58 -4.83
CA PHE A 319 -16.86 5.12 -5.49
C PHE A 319 -17.30 5.87 -6.73
N ILE A 320 -16.94 7.15 -6.81
CA ILE A 320 -17.19 8.01 -7.98
C ILE A 320 -15.84 8.31 -8.60
N VAL A 321 -15.56 7.66 -9.71
CA VAL A 321 -14.29 7.76 -10.44
C VAL A 321 -14.50 8.69 -11.63
N LEU A 322 -13.62 9.67 -11.79
CA LEU A 322 -13.69 10.65 -12.88
C LEU A 322 -12.52 10.46 -13.85
N LEU A 323 -12.84 10.43 -15.15
CA LEU A 323 -11.86 10.74 -16.19
C LEU A 323 -11.89 12.24 -16.43
N THR A 324 -10.77 12.91 -16.17
CA THR A 324 -10.69 14.37 -16.08
C THR A 324 -9.36 14.90 -16.61
N SER A 325 -9.19 16.22 -16.57
CA SER A 325 -7.88 16.87 -16.58
C SER A 325 -7.38 17.02 -15.13
N SER A 326 -6.07 16.87 -14.93
CA SER A 326 -5.39 17.18 -13.67
C SER A 326 -5.62 18.64 -13.21
N SER A 327 -5.95 19.55 -14.14
CA SER A 327 -6.28 20.96 -13.85
C SER A 327 -7.41 21.15 -12.83
N ILE A 328 -8.24 20.14 -12.55
CA ILE A 328 -9.29 20.24 -11.53
C ILE A 328 -8.75 20.18 -10.09
N LEU A 329 -7.49 19.75 -9.89
CA LEU A 329 -6.89 19.54 -8.58
C LEU A 329 -6.04 20.73 -8.13
N LYS A 330 -6.00 20.98 -6.82
CA LYS A 330 -5.20 22.05 -6.21
C LYS A 330 -3.71 21.92 -6.57
N GLY A 331 -3.10 23.05 -6.90
CA GLY A 331 -1.68 23.14 -7.26
C GLY A 331 -1.38 22.82 -8.72
N GLN A 332 -2.36 22.35 -9.50
CA GLN A 332 -2.17 22.06 -10.92
C GLN A 332 -2.42 23.28 -11.80
N THR A 333 -1.66 23.38 -12.90
CA THR A 333 -1.85 24.43 -13.89
C THR A 333 -3.14 24.20 -14.67
N ARG A 334 -3.89 25.28 -14.93
CA ARG A 334 -5.07 25.23 -15.81
C ARG A 334 -4.62 25.36 -17.25
N HIS A 335 -4.96 24.37 -18.06
CA HIS A 335 -4.67 24.38 -19.48
C HIS A 335 -5.91 24.75 -20.28
N SER A 336 -5.75 25.65 -21.25
CA SER A 336 -6.82 26.02 -22.19
C SER A 336 -7.13 24.90 -23.20
N ASN A 337 -6.20 23.99 -23.44
CA ASN A 337 -6.41 22.80 -24.26
C ASN A 337 -6.94 21.67 -23.39
N VAL A 338 -8.24 21.40 -23.53
CA VAL A 338 -9.02 20.49 -22.69
C VAL A 338 -8.97 19.11 -23.33
N ILE A 339 -8.07 18.24 -22.84
CA ILE A 339 -8.00 16.81 -23.18
C ILE A 339 -7.98 15.96 -21.90
N PRO A 340 -8.52 14.73 -21.91
CA PRO A 340 -8.47 13.88 -20.72
C PRO A 340 -7.02 13.48 -20.44
N THR A 341 -6.51 13.89 -19.28
CA THR A 341 -5.12 13.62 -18.87
C THR A 341 -5.02 12.78 -17.61
N HIS A 342 -6.13 12.55 -16.89
CA HIS A 342 -6.04 12.00 -15.54
C HIS A 342 -7.27 11.25 -15.06
N TRP A 343 -7.05 10.35 -14.10
CA TRP A 343 -8.10 9.64 -13.36
C TRP A 343 -8.05 10.03 -11.89
N VAL A 344 -9.21 10.34 -11.31
CA VAL A 344 -9.35 10.66 -9.88
C VAL A 344 -10.53 9.92 -9.26
N VAL A 345 -10.55 9.78 -7.95
CA VAL A 345 -11.71 9.25 -7.21
C VAL A 345 -12.19 10.29 -6.23
N LEU A 346 -13.47 10.68 -6.28
CA LEU A 346 -14.00 11.66 -5.34
C LEU A 346 -14.02 11.11 -3.90
N ASP A 347 -13.49 11.90 -2.98
CA ASP A 347 -13.54 11.65 -1.53
C ASP A 347 -14.76 12.32 -0.89
N ASP A 348 -15.30 13.36 -1.52
CA ASP A 348 -16.55 14.00 -1.15
C ASP A 348 -17.39 14.36 -2.39
N ASN A 349 -18.65 14.76 -2.15
CA ASN A 349 -19.52 15.20 -3.23
C ASN A 349 -19.14 16.59 -3.74
N ILE A 350 -19.25 16.76 -5.06
CA ILE A 350 -19.13 18.07 -5.71
C ILE A 350 -20.25 18.99 -5.25
N LYS A 351 -19.87 20.18 -4.77
CA LYS A 351 -20.77 21.24 -4.35
C LYS A 351 -20.56 22.51 -5.16
N VAL A 352 -21.63 23.28 -5.33
CA VAL A 352 -21.63 24.62 -5.92
C VAL A 352 -22.28 25.55 -4.91
N ALA A 353 -21.56 26.61 -4.50
CA ALA A 353 -22.01 27.51 -3.43
C ALA A 353 -22.49 26.77 -2.16
N GLY A 354 -21.80 25.69 -1.79
CA GLY A 354 -22.09 24.88 -0.59
C GLY A 354 -23.18 23.82 -0.74
N ASN A 355 -23.92 23.79 -1.85
CA ASN A 355 -24.99 22.83 -2.10
C ASN A 355 -24.60 21.79 -3.15
N LEU A 356 -25.23 20.62 -3.14
CA LEU A 356 -25.04 19.61 -4.19
C LEU A 356 -25.42 20.18 -5.57
N VAL A 357 -24.66 19.78 -6.60
CA VAL A 357 -24.92 20.18 -7.99
C VAL A 357 -26.33 19.76 -8.41
N ASN A 358 -27.08 20.69 -8.96
CA ASN A 358 -28.44 20.48 -9.45
C ASN A 358 -28.72 21.36 -10.69
N SER A 359 -29.91 21.24 -11.27
CA SER A 359 -30.30 21.98 -12.48
C SER A 359 -30.28 23.50 -12.32
N SER A 360 -30.39 24.01 -11.09
CA SER A 360 -30.36 25.44 -10.78
C SER A 360 -28.96 25.95 -10.42
N SER A 361 -27.94 25.08 -10.37
CA SER A 361 -26.56 25.48 -10.12
C SER A 361 -26.05 26.39 -11.23
N LEU A 362 -25.56 27.58 -10.88
CA LEU A 362 -25.03 28.54 -11.84
C LEU A 362 -23.63 28.11 -12.27
N LYS A 363 -23.40 27.97 -13.58
CA LYS A 363 -22.12 27.51 -14.14
C LYS A 363 -20.92 28.42 -13.78
N SER A 364 -21.18 29.71 -13.55
CA SER A 364 -20.16 30.69 -13.14
C SER A 364 -19.74 30.58 -11.66
N GLN A 365 -20.47 29.83 -10.84
CA GLN A 365 -20.14 29.69 -9.42
C GLN A 365 -18.99 28.71 -9.20
N PHE A 366 -18.24 28.95 -8.12
CA PHE A 366 -17.14 28.09 -7.73
C PHE A 366 -17.63 26.76 -7.17
N VAL A 367 -16.90 25.69 -7.50
CA VAL A 367 -17.11 24.36 -6.97
C VAL A 367 -16.25 24.11 -5.74
N SER A 368 -16.67 23.16 -4.91
CA SER A 368 -15.83 22.56 -3.88
C SER A 368 -15.98 21.05 -3.84
N PHE A 369 -14.84 20.37 -3.73
CA PHE A 369 -14.74 18.93 -3.53
C PHE A 369 -13.31 18.51 -3.14
N LYS A 370 -13.16 17.25 -2.74
CA LYS A 370 -11.92 16.54 -2.53
C LYS A 370 -11.88 15.29 -3.38
N ALA A 371 -10.71 14.97 -3.90
CA ALA A 371 -10.50 13.78 -4.71
C ALA A 371 -9.13 13.16 -4.44
N PHE A 372 -9.10 11.83 -4.38
CA PHE A 372 -7.89 11.06 -4.39
C PHE A 372 -7.17 11.16 -5.74
N SER A 373 -5.86 11.39 -5.67
CA SER A 373 -4.89 11.36 -6.76
C SER A 373 -3.48 11.23 -6.18
N TRP A 374 -2.48 10.76 -6.92
CA TRP A 374 -1.05 10.81 -6.53
C TRP A 374 -0.72 10.41 -5.08
N GLY A 375 -1.39 9.40 -4.53
CA GLY A 375 -1.11 8.95 -3.16
C GLY A 375 -1.68 9.83 -2.04
N GLU A 376 -2.55 10.81 -2.33
CA GLU A 376 -3.19 11.65 -1.31
C GLU A 376 -4.57 12.18 -1.73
N SER A 377 -5.23 12.93 -0.84
CA SER A 377 -6.52 13.57 -1.08
C SER A 377 -6.32 15.06 -1.35
N PHE A 378 -6.67 15.50 -2.56
CA PHE A 378 -6.53 16.89 -3.01
C PHE A 378 -7.86 17.63 -2.91
N GLU A 379 -7.82 18.89 -2.49
CA GLU A 379 -8.91 19.83 -2.73
C GLU A 379 -8.99 20.19 -4.22
N GLN A 380 -10.13 20.73 -4.65
CA GLN A 380 -10.29 21.31 -5.97
C GLN A 380 -9.31 22.48 -6.21
N ASN A 381 -9.05 22.77 -7.48
CA ASN A 381 -8.24 23.92 -7.87
C ASN A 381 -8.87 25.24 -7.42
N SER A 382 -8.06 26.20 -6.98
CA SER A 382 -8.50 27.48 -6.42
C SER A 382 -9.33 28.28 -7.44
N ASN A 383 -10.55 28.69 -7.08
CA ASN A 383 -11.48 29.40 -7.97
C ASN A 383 -11.93 28.58 -9.19
N LEU A 384 -12.00 27.25 -9.07
CA LEU A 384 -12.53 26.40 -10.15
C LEU A 384 -14.04 26.64 -10.24
N THR A 385 -14.51 27.05 -11.41
CA THR A 385 -15.95 27.23 -11.67
C THR A 385 -16.60 25.91 -12.07
N LEU A 386 -17.93 25.84 -11.96
CA LEU A 386 -18.68 24.69 -12.45
C LEU A 386 -18.53 24.52 -13.96
N ASP A 387 -18.48 25.60 -14.74
CA ASP A 387 -18.27 25.54 -16.19
C ASP A 387 -16.91 24.92 -16.56
N GLU A 388 -15.86 25.30 -15.85
CA GLU A 388 -14.53 24.69 -16.00
C GLU A 388 -14.53 23.21 -15.58
N LEU A 389 -15.16 22.85 -14.47
CA LEU A 389 -15.26 21.44 -14.07
C LEU A 389 -15.99 20.60 -15.13
N ILE A 390 -17.09 21.14 -15.68
CA ILE A 390 -17.84 20.53 -16.78
C ILE A 390 -16.91 20.33 -17.98
N SER A 391 -16.16 21.34 -18.39
CA SER A 391 -15.27 21.24 -19.55
C SER A 391 -14.17 20.19 -19.33
N TYR A 392 -13.57 20.16 -18.15
CA TYR A 392 -12.50 19.25 -17.74
C TYR A 392 -12.94 17.81 -17.41
N THR A 393 -14.23 17.45 -17.47
CA THR A 393 -14.67 16.08 -17.18
C THR A 393 -15.07 15.35 -18.46
N TRP A 394 -14.61 14.09 -18.63
CA TRP A 394 -14.91 13.23 -19.80
C TRP A 394 -15.58 11.89 -19.47
N GLY A 395 -15.60 11.50 -18.21
CA GLY A 395 -16.31 10.29 -17.79
C GLY A 395 -16.60 10.31 -16.31
N VAL A 396 -17.78 9.83 -15.93
CA VAL A 396 -18.12 9.55 -14.53
C VAL A 396 -18.54 8.10 -14.40
N TYR A 397 -17.85 7.37 -13.52
CA TYR A 397 -18.06 5.94 -13.28
C TYR A 397 -18.40 5.74 -11.82
N ILE A 398 -19.54 5.11 -11.55
CA ILE A 398 -20.08 4.97 -10.20
C ILE A 398 -20.22 3.50 -9.85
N TYR A 399 -19.60 3.11 -8.73
CA TYR A 399 -19.58 1.75 -8.21
C TYR A 399 -20.04 1.70 -6.76
N GLU A 400 -20.71 0.63 -6.34
CA GLU A 400 -20.92 0.37 -4.92
C GLU A 400 -19.57 0.18 -4.21
N ARG A 401 -19.45 0.62 -2.94
CA ARG A 401 -18.20 0.41 -2.18
C ARG A 401 -17.93 -1.03 -1.75
N GLY A 402 -18.91 -1.93 -1.90
CA GLY A 402 -18.76 -3.34 -1.56
C GLY A 402 -17.93 -4.09 -2.62
N LEU A 403 -16.95 -4.86 -2.16
CA LEU A 403 -16.19 -5.82 -2.98
C LEU A 403 -16.12 -7.14 -2.21
N ALA A 404 -16.87 -8.13 -2.68
CA ALA A 404 -17.02 -9.44 -2.04
C ALA A 404 -15.82 -10.36 -2.30
#